data_AF-A0A7C3G3R5-F1
#
_entry.id   AF-A0A7C3G3R5-F1
#
_cell.length_a   1.000
_cell.length_b   1.000
_cell.length_c   1.000
_cell.angle_alpha   90.00
_cell.angle_beta   90.00
_cell.angle_gamma   90.00
#
_symmetry.space_group_name_H-M   'P 1'
#
loop_
_entity.id
_entity.type
_entity.pdbx_description
1 polymer ?
#
loop_
_entity_poly.entity_id
_entity_poly.type
_entity_poly.pdbx_seq_one_letter_code
_entity_poly.pdbx_strand_id
1 'polypeptide(L)'
;MSRMAVLCSMLVLLVSPALAAPQINGATNAASFLPPALPNGGLAQGSLVTLFGSNLGPDPFVTPSGWPLEYELAGVSAKITAGGQTFDAIPIVVWDKQTTILIPSSVPVGQAQVQLTYNGQTSNSFPIRVVANAFGIFALNQAGSGPGIFTNALLPANDPAWVNTLTTSAAPGDWYDIWGTGLGPVSGDEAAGPLPGDLRNQINVQVIVGGRQA
;
A
#
# COMPACT_ATOMS: atom_id res chain seq x y z
N MET A 1 27.73 -60.46 40.28
CA MET A 1 28.23 -59.10 39.96
C MET A 1 27.46 -58.59 38.75
N SER A 2 26.41 -57.78 38.94
CA SER A 2 25.65 -57.18 37.84
C SER A 2 25.73 -55.66 37.98
N ARG A 3 26.31 -54.98 36.98
CA ARG A 3 26.45 -53.52 36.94
C ARG A 3 25.23 -52.94 36.26
N MET A 4 24.38 -52.26 37.02
CA MET A 4 23.19 -51.57 36.54
C MET A 4 23.62 -50.21 35.98
N ALA A 5 23.64 -50.07 34.65
CA ALA A 5 23.89 -48.80 33.98
C ALA A 5 22.59 -47.99 33.90
N VAL A 6 22.52 -46.89 34.64
CA VAL A 6 21.41 -45.93 34.56
C VAL A 6 21.69 -44.98 33.40
N LEU A 7 20.92 -45.12 32.32
CA LEU A 7 20.96 -44.22 31.17
C LEU A 7 20.11 -42.97 31.50
N CYS A 8 20.77 -41.87 31.89
CA CYS A 8 20.12 -40.56 31.97
C CYS A 8 19.85 -40.04 30.56
N SER A 9 18.59 -40.10 30.11
CA SER A 9 18.16 -39.47 28.87
C SER A 9 18.01 -37.96 29.10
N MET A 10 18.93 -37.17 28.54
CA MET A 10 18.89 -35.71 28.57
C MET A 10 17.91 -35.23 27.48
N LEU A 11 16.76 -34.73 27.89
CA LEU A 11 15.81 -34.05 27.00
C LEU A 11 16.35 -32.67 26.65
N VAL A 12 16.86 -32.49 25.43
CA VAL A 12 17.29 -31.18 24.90
C VAL A 12 16.05 -30.43 24.43
N LEU A 13 15.58 -29.45 25.20
CA LEU A 13 14.57 -28.49 24.76
C LEU A 13 15.21 -27.50 23.78
N LEU A 14 14.93 -27.67 22.49
CA LEU A 14 15.20 -26.66 21.47
C LEU A 14 14.25 -25.48 21.70
N VAL A 15 14.75 -24.42 22.34
CA VAL A 15 14.07 -23.12 22.38
C VAL A 15 14.36 -22.42 21.06
N SER A 16 13.43 -22.51 20.11
CA SER A 16 13.48 -21.67 18.91
C SER A 16 13.23 -20.22 19.34
N PRO A 17 14.06 -19.24 18.92
CA PRO A 17 13.75 -17.83 19.19
C PRO A 17 12.44 -17.49 18.49
N ALA A 18 11.42 -17.15 19.28
CA ALA A 18 10.16 -16.64 18.73
C ALA A 18 10.45 -15.29 18.06
N LEU A 19 10.28 -15.21 16.74
CA LEU A 19 10.31 -13.93 16.04
C LEU A 19 9.23 -13.03 16.64
N ALA A 20 9.62 -11.81 17.00
CA ALA A 20 8.69 -10.82 17.51
C ALA A 20 7.56 -10.61 16.50
N ALA A 21 6.31 -10.67 16.96
CA ALA A 21 5.17 -10.49 16.09
C ALA A 21 5.23 -9.10 15.42
N PRO A 22 4.75 -8.98 14.16
CA PRO A 22 4.62 -7.68 13.51
C PRO A 22 3.76 -6.74 14.36
N GLN A 23 4.03 -5.44 14.34
CA GLN A 23 3.20 -4.45 15.03
C GLN A 23 2.91 -3.30 14.08
N ILE A 24 1.63 -3.01 13.86
CA ILE A 24 1.14 -1.88 13.08
C ILE A 24 0.79 -0.75 14.03
N ASN A 25 1.42 0.41 13.80
CA ASN A 25 1.28 1.59 14.64
C ASN A 25 0.72 2.80 13.86
N GLY A 26 0.60 2.69 12.54
CA GLY A 26 0.02 3.72 11.70
C GLY A 26 -0.43 3.16 10.35
N ALA A 27 -1.42 3.82 9.74
CA ALA A 27 -1.84 3.58 8.38
C ALA A 27 -2.14 4.93 7.71
N THR A 28 -1.61 5.15 6.52
CA THR A 28 -1.76 6.42 5.78
C THR A 28 -2.05 6.15 4.31
N ASN A 29 -2.59 7.15 3.62
CA ASN A 29 -2.56 7.18 2.16
C ASN A 29 -1.11 7.02 1.67
N ALA A 30 -0.84 6.08 0.76
CA ALA A 30 0.53 5.75 0.35
C ALA A 30 1.20 6.85 -0.49
N ALA A 31 0.41 7.74 -1.09
CA ALA A 31 0.93 8.82 -1.92
C ALA A 31 1.30 10.06 -1.10
N SER A 32 0.49 10.43 -0.11
CA SER A 32 0.67 11.66 0.67
C SER A 32 1.28 11.44 2.06
N PHE A 33 1.28 10.21 2.57
CA PHE A 33 1.58 9.88 3.97
C PHE A 33 0.77 10.70 5.00
N LEU A 34 -0.33 11.32 4.59
CA LEU A 34 -1.20 12.05 5.50
C LEU A 34 -1.99 11.06 6.36
N PRO A 35 -2.09 11.31 7.68
CA PRO A 35 -2.98 10.58 8.55
C PRO A 35 -4.45 10.62 8.08
N PRO A 36 -5.24 9.56 8.29
CA PRO A 36 -6.64 9.48 7.85
C PRO A 36 -7.58 10.57 8.36
N ALA A 37 -7.21 11.25 9.44
CA ALA A 37 -7.99 12.35 10.00
C ALA A 37 -7.79 13.68 9.27
N LEU A 38 -6.77 13.81 8.40
CA LEU A 38 -6.50 15.03 7.64
C LEU A 38 -7.18 15.00 6.26
N PRO A 39 -7.48 16.17 5.68
CA PRO A 39 -7.97 16.26 4.30
C PRO A 39 -7.08 15.46 3.33
N ASN A 40 -7.68 14.67 2.46
CA ASN A 40 -7.00 13.79 1.50
C ASN A 40 -6.11 12.68 2.11
N GLY A 41 -6.14 12.49 3.44
CA GLY A 41 -5.44 11.39 4.12
C GLY A 41 -6.23 10.10 4.23
N GLY A 42 -7.51 10.11 3.83
CA GLY A 42 -8.41 8.95 3.92
C GLY A 42 -7.88 7.71 3.19
N LEU A 43 -8.26 6.54 3.69
CA LEU A 43 -7.88 5.24 3.13
C LEU A 43 -9.00 4.77 2.21
N ALA A 44 -8.85 4.93 0.91
CA ALA A 44 -9.93 4.69 -0.04
C ALA A 44 -10.02 3.22 -0.48
N GLN A 45 -11.20 2.81 -0.93
CA GLN A 45 -11.36 1.57 -1.71
C GLN A 45 -10.44 1.61 -2.94
N GLY A 46 -9.85 0.46 -3.32
CA GLY A 46 -8.96 0.36 -4.48
C GLY A 46 -7.66 1.17 -4.37
N SER A 47 -7.31 1.64 -3.16
CA SER A 47 -6.15 2.52 -2.95
C SER A 47 -4.96 1.82 -2.32
N LEU A 48 -3.79 2.40 -2.55
CA LEU A 48 -2.56 2.04 -1.87
C LEU A 48 -2.53 2.71 -0.50
N VAL A 49 -2.32 1.89 0.52
CA VAL A 49 -2.21 2.30 1.91
C VAL A 49 -0.90 1.81 2.47
N THR A 50 -0.18 2.73 3.11
CA THR A 50 1.09 2.43 3.76
C THR A 50 0.83 2.20 5.25
N LEU A 51 1.20 1.01 5.71
CA LEU A 51 1.25 0.61 7.11
C LEU A 51 2.64 0.90 7.67
N PHE A 52 2.71 1.57 8.82
CA PHE A 52 3.94 1.84 9.56
C PHE A 52 4.00 1.03 10.84
N GLY A 53 5.20 0.60 11.21
CA GLY A 53 5.33 -0.30 12.36
C GLY A 53 6.72 -0.89 12.54
N SER A 54 6.75 -2.10 13.09
CA SER A 54 7.97 -2.88 13.29
C SER A 54 7.73 -4.35 12.92
N ASN A 55 8.76 -4.99 12.37
CA ASN A 55 8.72 -6.39 11.91
C ASN A 55 7.59 -6.63 10.89
N LEU A 56 7.29 -5.64 10.05
CA LEU A 56 6.20 -5.73 9.06
C LEU A 56 6.59 -6.52 7.80
N GLY A 57 7.87 -6.85 7.65
CA GLY A 57 8.42 -7.51 6.48
C GLY A 57 9.95 -7.65 6.55
N PRO A 58 10.59 -8.04 5.43
CA PRO A 58 12.04 -8.20 5.35
C PRO A 58 12.78 -6.84 5.32
N ASP A 59 14.08 -6.87 5.60
CA ASP A 59 15.03 -5.79 5.31
C ASP A 59 16.21 -6.40 4.51
N PRO A 60 16.49 -5.96 3.27
CA PRO A 60 15.89 -4.83 2.53
C PRO A 60 14.44 -5.07 2.09
N PHE A 61 13.78 -3.99 1.65
CA PHE A 61 12.41 -4.05 1.13
C PHE A 61 12.29 -4.92 -0.13
N VAL A 62 11.10 -5.49 -0.35
CA VAL A 62 10.76 -6.31 -1.52
C VAL A 62 9.53 -5.76 -2.22
N THR A 63 9.52 -5.87 -3.56
CA THR A 63 8.39 -5.51 -4.43
C THR A 63 8.04 -6.69 -5.34
N PRO A 64 6.79 -6.78 -5.86
CA PRO A 64 6.41 -7.79 -6.83
C PRO A 64 7.31 -7.78 -8.07
N SER A 65 7.61 -8.96 -8.62
CA SER A 65 8.43 -9.10 -9.83
C SER A 65 7.64 -8.89 -11.13
N GLY A 66 6.30 -8.82 -11.05
CA GLY A 66 5.42 -8.64 -12.20
C GLY A 66 3.97 -8.97 -11.87
N TRP A 67 3.17 -9.10 -12.92
CA TRP A 67 1.77 -9.51 -12.86
C TRP A 67 1.63 -11.02 -13.16
N PRO A 68 0.62 -11.71 -12.61
CA PRO A 68 -0.34 -11.21 -11.61
C PRO A 68 0.34 -10.93 -10.26
N LEU A 69 -0.23 -10.01 -9.48
CA LEU A 69 0.20 -9.76 -8.12
C LEU A 69 -0.23 -10.91 -7.21
N GLU A 70 0.64 -11.24 -6.27
CA GLU A 70 0.39 -12.29 -5.28
C GLU A 70 -0.19 -11.69 -3.99
N TYR A 71 -1.06 -12.43 -3.31
CA TYR A 71 -1.61 -12.04 -1.99
C TYR A 71 -0.62 -12.30 -0.83
N GLU A 72 0.53 -12.90 -1.14
CA GLU A 72 1.66 -13.03 -0.24
C GLU A 72 2.94 -12.57 -0.97
N LEU A 73 3.72 -11.70 -0.34
CA LEU A 73 4.99 -11.19 -0.87
C LEU A 73 6.09 -11.32 0.18
N ALA A 74 7.11 -12.13 -0.11
CA ALA A 74 8.23 -12.38 0.80
C ALA A 74 7.79 -12.78 2.23
N GLY A 75 6.78 -13.64 2.34
CA GLY A 75 6.23 -14.12 3.61
C GLY A 75 5.26 -13.15 4.28
N VAL A 76 4.96 -12.00 3.66
CA VAL A 76 4.01 -10.99 4.14
C VAL A 76 2.67 -11.16 3.44
N SER A 77 1.58 -11.28 4.20
CA SER A 77 0.19 -11.17 3.71
C SER A 77 -0.61 -10.21 4.58
N ALA A 78 -1.67 -9.62 4.04
CA ALA A 78 -2.51 -8.69 4.79
C ALA A 78 -3.99 -9.00 4.58
N LYS A 79 -4.78 -8.84 5.65
CA LYS A 79 -6.23 -9.02 5.64
C LYS A 79 -6.92 -7.79 6.21
N ILE A 80 -8.06 -7.44 5.63
CA ILE A 80 -8.92 -6.37 6.08
C ILE A 80 -10.27 -6.96 6.48
N THR A 81 -10.72 -6.72 7.71
CA THR A 81 -12.04 -7.13 8.18
C THR A 81 -12.97 -5.91 8.25
N ALA A 82 -14.07 -5.95 7.51
CA ALA A 82 -15.04 -4.86 7.40
C ALA A 82 -16.45 -5.43 7.19
N GLY A 83 -17.46 -4.85 7.85
CA GLY A 83 -18.86 -5.28 7.68
C GLY A 83 -19.11 -6.77 7.98
N GLY A 84 -18.33 -7.39 8.87
CA GLY A 84 -18.42 -8.81 9.22
C GLY A 84 -17.77 -9.77 8.21
N GLN A 85 -17.12 -9.25 7.17
CA GLN A 85 -16.38 -10.02 6.17
C GLN A 85 -14.89 -9.74 6.24
N THR A 86 -14.08 -10.67 5.74
CA THR A 86 -12.62 -10.52 5.65
C THR A 86 -12.20 -10.59 4.19
N PHE A 87 -11.34 -9.65 3.80
CA PHE A 87 -10.84 -9.45 2.44
C PHE A 87 -9.31 -9.58 2.47
N ASP A 88 -8.75 -10.27 1.49
CA ASP A 88 -7.29 -10.34 1.33
C ASP A 88 -6.80 -9.08 0.60
N ALA A 89 -5.89 -8.36 1.22
CA ALA A 89 -5.24 -7.20 0.62
C ALA A 89 -3.93 -7.62 -0.07
N ILE A 90 -3.56 -6.92 -1.13
CA ILE A 90 -2.40 -7.28 -1.96
C ILE A 90 -1.17 -6.48 -1.49
N PRO A 91 -0.08 -7.10 -1.02
CA PRO A 91 1.15 -6.39 -0.70
C PRO A 91 1.86 -5.88 -1.97
N ILE A 92 2.24 -4.60 -1.98
CA ILE A 92 2.88 -3.93 -3.13
C ILE A 92 4.34 -3.55 -2.83
N VAL A 93 4.64 -3.20 -1.58
CA VAL A 93 5.99 -3.01 -1.07
C VAL A 93 6.00 -3.55 0.35
N VAL A 94 6.93 -4.43 0.69
CA VAL A 94 7.05 -5.00 2.05
C VAL A 94 8.43 -4.70 2.62
N TRP A 95 8.47 -4.13 3.82
CA TRP A 95 9.71 -3.74 4.50
C TRP A 95 9.54 -3.84 6.03
N ASP A 96 10.64 -3.87 6.78
CA ASP A 96 10.65 -4.05 8.24
C ASP A 96 9.83 -2.99 8.99
N LYS A 97 9.87 -1.75 8.51
CA LYS A 97 9.24 -0.56 9.14
C LYS A 97 8.00 -0.08 8.40
N GLN A 98 7.81 -0.49 7.15
CA GLN A 98 6.76 0.03 6.30
C GLN A 98 6.28 -1.01 5.27
N THR A 99 4.99 -1.31 5.24
CA THR A 99 4.40 -2.17 4.21
C THR A 99 3.26 -1.44 3.52
N THR A 100 3.33 -1.31 2.19
CA THR A 100 2.25 -0.76 1.37
C THR A 100 1.40 -1.90 0.82
N ILE A 101 0.09 -1.81 1.05
CA ILE A 101 -0.92 -2.76 0.56
C ILE A 101 -1.91 -2.05 -0.35
N LEU A 102 -2.50 -2.79 -1.29
CA LEU A 102 -3.71 -2.39 -2.00
C LEU A 102 -4.94 -2.84 -1.21
N ILE A 103 -5.80 -1.88 -0.84
CA ILE A 103 -7.12 -2.17 -0.27
C ILE A 103 -8.02 -2.62 -1.43
N PRO A 104 -8.58 -3.85 -1.41
CA PRO A 104 -9.45 -4.31 -2.49
C PRO A 104 -10.66 -3.40 -2.66
N SER A 105 -11.08 -3.20 -3.91
CA SER A 105 -12.26 -2.41 -4.27
C SER A 105 -13.56 -2.95 -3.65
N SER A 106 -13.59 -4.23 -3.30
CA SER A 106 -14.74 -4.91 -2.66
C SER A 106 -14.88 -4.63 -1.16
N VAL A 107 -13.85 -4.08 -0.50
CA VAL A 107 -13.94 -3.72 0.92
C VAL A 107 -14.98 -2.61 1.09
N PRO A 108 -16.03 -2.79 1.91
CA PRO A 108 -17.06 -1.78 2.08
C PRO A 108 -16.53 -0.54 2.82
N VAL A 109 -17.09 0.62 2.50
CA VAL A 109 -16.83 1.87 3.22
C VAL A 109 -17.29 1.77 4.68
N GLY A 110 -16.54 2.41 5.59
CA GLY A 110 -16.84 2.41 7.01
C GLY A 110 -15.67 1.96 7.88
N GLN A 111 -15.98 1.55 9.10
CA GLN A 111 -14.97 1.05 10.04
C GLN A 111 -14.48 -0.33 9.59
N ALA A 112 -13.16 -0.52 9.65
CA ALA A 112 -12.52 -1.77 9.31
C ALA A 112 -11.28 -1.98 10.19
N GLN A 113 -10.76 -3.20 10.20
CA GLN A 113 -9.53 -3.58 10.89
C GLN A 113 -8.56 -4.17 9.89
N VAL A 114 -7.29 -3.79 9.95
CA VAL A 114 -6.22 -4.40 9.17
C VAL A 114 -5.32 -5.25 10.07
N GLN A 115 -4.93 -6.42 9.57
CA GLN A 115 -3.91 -7.28 10.16
C GLN A 115 -2.93 -7.71 9.09
N LEU A 116 -1.65 -7.74 9.44
CA LEU A 116 -0.57 -8.23 8.60
C LEU A 116 0.01 -9.48 9.23
N THR A 117 0.30 -10.50 8.43
CA THR A 117 1.06 -11.67 8.85
C THR A 117 2.40 -11.65 8.16
N TYR A 118 3.48 -11.88 8.91
CA TYR A 118 4.82 -12.05 8.37
C TYR A 118 5.44 -13.34 8.93
N ASN A 119 5.83 -14.26 8.05
CA ASN A 119 6.44 -15.55 8.41
C ASN A 119 5.63 -16.33 9.48
N GLY A 120 4.30 -16.35 9.32
CA GLY A 120 3.37 -17.03 10.23
C GLY A 120 3.03 -16.29 11.51
N GLN A 121 3.63 -15.12 11.78
CA GLN A 121 3.31 -14.28 12.93
C GLN A 121 2.34 -13.17 12.54
N THR A 122 1.18 -13.08 13.21
CA THR A 122 0.15 -12.07 12.93
C THR A 122 0.33 -10.83 13.80
N SER A 123 0.07 -9.65 13.21
CA SER A 123 0.12 -8.37 13.90
C SER A 123 -1.01 -8.16 14.91
N ASN A 124 -0.95 -7.05 15.65
CA ASN A 124 -2.15 -6.48 16.26
C ASN A 124 -3.23 -6.19 15.20
N SER A 125 -4.50 -6.23 15.63
CA SER A 125 -5.62 -5.74 14.83
C SER A 125 -5.64 -4.21 14.88
N PHE A 126 -5.25 -3.57 13.78
CA PHE A 126 -5.14 -2.11 13.72
C PHE A 126 -6.42 -1.49 13.12
N PRO A 127 -7.06 -0.53 13.80
CA PRO A 127 -8.28 0.09 13.30
C PRO A 127 -8.01 1.06 12.16
N ILE A 128 -8.84 0.99 11.13
CA ILE A 128 -8.84 1.90 9.98
C ILE A 128 -10.27 2.31 9.64
N ARG A 129 -10.41 3.37 8.84
CA ARG A 129 -11.69 3.76 8.25
C ARG A 129 -11.54 3.83 6.74
N VAL A 130 -12.28 2.98 6.05
CA VAL A 130 -12.34 2.94 4.59
C VAL A 130 -13.31 4.00 4.10
N VAL A 131 -12.88 4.82 3.15
CA VAL A 131 -13.70 5.84 2.48
C VAL A 131 -13.89 5.49 1.01
N ALA A 132 -14.87 6.10 0.34
CA ALA A 132 -15.08 5.85 -1.07
C ALA A 132 -13.91 6.38 -1.91
N ASN A 133 -13.47 7.62 -1.65
CA ASN A 133 -12.43 8.31 -2.41
C ASN A 133 -11.60 9.20 -1.48
N ALA A 134 -10.29 9.26 -1.70
CA ALA A 134 -9.34 10.14 -1.01
C ALA A 134 -8.06 10.22 -1.83
N PHE A 135 -8.10 11.00 -2.91
CA PHE A 135 -7.00 11.06 -3.87
C PHE A 135 -5.77 11.77 -3.27
N GLY A 136 -4.64 11.09 -3.28
CA GLY A 136 -3.32 11.63 -2.97
C GLY A 136 -2.41 11.55 -4.19
N ILE A 137 -1.58 12.59 -4.39
CA ILE A 137 -0.62 12.66 -5.49
C ILE A 137 0.75 12.26 -4.95
N PHE A 138 1.46 11.36 -5.64
CA PHE A 138 2.82 11.00 -5.27
C PHE A 138 3.74 12.21 -5.45
N ALA A 139 4.64 12.44 -4.48
CA ALA A 139 5.63 13.51 -4.57
C ALA A 139 6.92 13.02 -5.24
N LEU A 140 7.61 13.90 -5.98
CA LEU A 140 8.87 13.57 -6.67
C LEU A 140 9.97 13.07 -5.73
N ASN A 141 9.97 13.52 -4.47
CA ASN A 141 10.90 13.07 -3.44
C ASN A 141 10.48 11.76 -2.75
N GLN A 142 9.34 11.18 -3.13
CA GLN A 142 8.76 9.96 -2.54
C GLN A 142 8.44 10.05 -1.04
N ALA A 143 8.42 11.27 -0.46
CA ALA A 143 8.24 11.51 0.96
C ALA A 143 6.82 12.01 1.32
N GLY A 144 5.86 11.87 0.41
CA GLY A 144 4.46 12.27 0.61
C GLY A 144 4.17 13.78 0.57
N SER A 145 5.20 14.62 0.39
CA SER A 145 5.06 16.07 0.40
C SER A 145 6.01 16.76 -0.58
N GLY A 146 5.61 17.92 -1.09
CA GLY A 146 6.35 18.69 -2.09
C GLY A 146 5.69 18.62 -3.48
N PRO A 147 6.43 18.94 -4.55
CA PRO A 147 5.91 18.87 -5.91
C PRO A 147 5.45 17.45 -6.27
N GLY A 148 4.23 17.33 -6.79
CA GLY A 148 3.67 16.07 -7.25
C GLY A 148 4.35 15.55 -8.53
N ILE A 149 4.13 14.28 -8.85
CA ILE A 149 4.58 13.67 -10.10
C ILE A 149 3.51 13.88 -11.17
N PHE A 150 3.85 14.71 -12.14
CA PHE A 150 3.06 14.97 -13.34
C PHE A 150 3.96 14.70 -14.55
N THR A 151 3.54 13.81 -15.44
CA THR A 151 4.35 13.41 -16.60
C THR A 151 3.62 13.67 -17.89
N ASN A 152 4.32 14.19 -18.89
CA ASN A 152 3.75 14.41 -20.22
C ASN A 152 3.51 13.05 -20.88
N ALA A 153 2.24 12.75 -21.15
CA ALA A 153 1.78 11.47 -21.67
C ALA A 153 2.22 11.21 -23.12
N LEU A 154 2.73 12.23 -23.82
CA LEU A 154 3.19 12.13 -25.21
C LEU A 154 4.71 11.93 -25.32
N LEU A 155 5.45 12.07 -24.23
CA LEU A 155 6.91 11.96 -24.22
C LEU A 155 7.37 10.61 -23.66
N PRO A 156 8.48 10.04 -24.17
CA PRO A 156 9.05 8.84 -23.58
C PRO A 156 9.70 9.15 -22.22
N ALA A 157 9.72 8.17 -21.32
CA ALA A 157 10.18 8.38 -19.93
C ALA A 157 11.65 8.82 -19.78
N ASN A 158 12.47 8.66 -20.83
CA ASN A 158 13.86 9.12 -20.87
C ASN A 158 14.03 10.54 -21.43
N ASP A 159 12.94 11.20 -21.83
CA ASP A 159 12.98 12.59 -22.28
C ASP A 159 13.18 13.53 -21.08
N PRO A 160 14.12 14.49 -21.12
CA PRO A 160 14.30 15.46 -20.03
C PRO A 160 13.06 16.33 -19.77
N ALA A 161 12.15 16.45 -20.73
CA ALA A 161 10.88 17.16 -20.60
C ALA A 161 9.71 16.26 -20.16
N TRP A 162 9.93 14.96 -19.95
CA TRP A 162 8.88 14.02 -19.55
C TRP A 162 8.23 14.40 -18.22
N VAL A 163 9.03 14.80 -17.23
CA VAL A 163 8.52 15.22 -15.92
C VAL A 163 8.26 16.73 -15.93
N ASN A 164 7.06 17.13 -15.51
CA ASN A 164 6.76 18.55 -15.29
C ASN A 164 7.51 19.07 -14.06
N THR A 165 8.28 20.13 -14.25
CA THR A 165 9.08 20.79 -13.23
C THR A 165 8.98 22.31 -13.34
N LEU A 166 9.64 23.04 -12.44
CA LEU A 166 9.72 24.50 -12.52
C LEU A 166 10.45 25.01 -13.78
N THR A 167 11.31 24.18 -14.39
CA THR A 167 12.04 24.51 -15.62
C THR A 167 11.46 23.82 -16.86
N THR A 168 10.52 22.88 -16.66
CA THR A 168 9.82 22.15 -17.72
C THR A 168 8.32 22.20 -17.42
N SER A 169 7.66 23.28 -17.82
CA SER A 169 6.25 23.51 -17.48
C SER A 169 5.30 22.98 -18.56
N ALA A 170 4.11 22.56 -18.12
CA ALA A 170 2.99 22.24 -18.99
C ALA A 170 2.64 23.39 -19.94
N ALA A 171 2.46 23.05 -21.22
CA ALA A 171 2.02 23.96 -22.25
C ALA A 171 0.57 23.65 -22.69
N PRO A 172 -0.17 24.64 -23.23
CA PRO A 172 -1.47 24.40 -23.83
C PRO A 172 -1.39 23.31 -24.91
N GLY A 173 -2.26 22.30 -24.82
CA GLY A 173 -2.31 21.16 -25.74
C GLY A 173 -1.56 19.92 -25.27
N ASP A 174 -0.78 20.02 -24.19
CA ASP A 174 -0.15 18.85 -23.57
C ASP A 174 -1.18 17.96 -22.87
N TRP A 175 -0.87 16.66 -22.87
CA TRP A 175 -1.58 15.66 -22.08
C TRP A 175 -0.69 15.24 -20.92
N TYR A 176 -1.25 15.21 -19.72
CA TYR A 176 -0.51 14.90 -18.50
C TYR A 176 -1.13 13.74 -17.75
N ASP A 177 -0.28 12.81 -17.34
CA ASP A 177 -0.60 11.80 -16.35
C ASP A 177 -0.26 12.32 -14.95
N ILE A 178 -1.20 12.17 -14.03
CA ILE A 178 -1.01 12.49 -12.60
C ILE A 178 -0.87 11.18 -11.86
N TRP A 179 0.28 10.98 -11.21
CA TRP A 179 0.55 9.76 -10.46
C TRP A 179 0.01 9.89 -9.05
N GLY A 180 -0.89 8.99 -8.67
CA GLY A 180 -1.52 9.03 -7.35
C GLY A 180 -2.30 7.77 -7.02
N THR A 181 -2.99 7.80 -5.89
CA THR A 181 -3.87 6.72 -5.43
C THR A 181 -5.09 7.26 -4.71
N GLY A 182 -6.17 6.47 -4.68
CA GLY A 182 -7.41 6.83 -3.97
C GLY A 182 -8.50 7.50 -4.80
N LEU A 183 -8.52 7.24 -6.11
CA LEU A 183 -9.62 7.64 -7.01
C LEU A 183 -10.90 6.80 -6.83
N GLY A 184 -10.84 5.74 -6.04
CA GLY A 184 -11.98 4.90 -5.73
C GLY A 184 -11.89 3.49 -6.32
N PRO A 185 -12.97 2.70 -6.16
CA PRO A 185 -12.98 1.30 -6.53
C PRO A 185 -13.04 1.10 -8.05
N VAL A 186 -12.53 -0.04 -8.51
CA VAL A 186 -12.62 -0.54 -9.87
C VAL A 186 -13.39 -1.86 -9.93
N SER A 187 -13.91 -2.21 -11.10
CA SER A 187 -14.50 -3.53 -11.37
C SER A 187 -13.48 -4.42 -12.06
N GLY A 188 -13.23 -5.61 -11.51
CA GLY A 188 -12.33 -6.60 -12.11
C GLY A 188 -11.38 -7.20 -11.08
N ASP A 189 -10.41 -7.96 -11.58
CA ASP A 189 -9.36 -8.55 -10.76
C ASP A 189 -8.17 -7.58 -10.64
N GLU A 190 -8.06 -6.93 -9.49
CA GLU A 190 -6.98 -5.98 -9.17
C GLU A 190 -5.60 -6.64 -9.08
N ALA A 191 -5.54 -7.98 -8.97
CA ALA A 191 -4.30 -8.73 -9.01
C ALA A 191 -3.87 -9.12 -10.44
N ALA A 192 -4.75 -9.08 -11.43
CA ALA A 192 -4.42 -9.52 -12.79
C ALA A 192 -3.71 -8.45 -13.63
N GLY A 193 -3.91 -7.17 -13.33
CA GLY A 193 -3.31 -6.06 -14.07
C GLY A 193 -3.97 -4.71 -13.80
N PRO A 194 -3.48 -3.65 -14.45
CA PRO A 194 -4.14 -2.34 -14.45
C PRO A 194 -5.57 -2.45 -15.00
N LEU A 195 -6.51 -1.78 -14.33
CA LEU A 195 -7.93 -1.72 -14.72
C LEU A 195 -8.30 -0.28 -15.11
N PRO A 196 -7.88 0.21 -16.30
CA PRO A 196 -8.18 1.57 -16.73
C PRO A 196 -9.69 1.76 -16.96
N GLY A 197 -10.21 2.92 -16.59
CA GLY A 197 -11.61 3.26 -16.75
C GLY A 197 -11.85 4.76 -16.88
N ASP A 198 -12.94 5.14 -17.54
CA ASP A 198 -13.38 6.53 -17.63
C ASP A 198 -14.19 6.93 -16.39
N LEU A 199 -13.62 7.86 -15.63
CA LEU A 199 -14.15 8.32 -14.35
C LEU A 199 -14.94 9.63 -14.43
N ARG A 200 -15.07 10.25 -15.63
CA ARG A 200 -15.67 11.59 -15.81
C ARG A 200 -17.08 11.74 -15.23
N ASN A 201 -17.85 10.65 -15.22
CA ASN A 201 -19.23 10.62 -14.71
C ASN A 201 -19.37 9.80 -13.41
N GLN A 202 -18.25 9.36 -12.82
CA GLN A 202 -18.23 8.51 -11.63
C GLN A 202 -17.77 9.29 -10.39
N ILE A 203 -16.81 10.20 -10.56
CA ILE A 203 -16.28 11.06 -9.50
C ILE A 203 -16.14 12.49 -10.02
N ASN A 204 -16.33 13.46 -9.13
CA ASN A 204 -16.15 14.88 -9.46
C ASN A 204 -14.67 15.25 -9.35
N VAL A 205 -13.91 15.04 -10.43
CA VAL A 205 -12.50 15.43 -10.51
C VAL A 205 -12.39 16.85 -11.05
N GLN A 206 -11.62 17.69 -10.36
CA GLN A 206 -11.28 19.04 -10.80
C GLN A 206 -9.77 19.19 -10.83
N VAL A 207 -9.25 19.68 -11.94
CA VAL A 207 -7.85 20.07 -12.09
C VAL A 207 -7.80 21.59 -12.25
N ILE A 208 -6.92 22.24 -11.50
CA ILE A 208 -6.76 23.69 -11.53
C ILE A 208 -5.34 24.02 -11.97
N VAL A 209 -5.19 24.81 -13.03
CA VAL A 209 -3.90 25.28 -13.56
C VAL A 209 -3.90 26.81 -13.52
N GLY A 210 -2.93 27.40 -12.80
CA GLY A 210 -2.82 28.86 -12.68
C GLY A 210 -4.07 29.54 -12.09
N GLY A 211 -4.81 28.84 -11.22
CA GLY A 211 -6.05 29.34 -10.62
C GLY A 211 -7.30 29.23 -11.50
N ARG A 212 -7.22 28.53 -12.64
CA ARG A 212 -8.37 28.25 -13.52
C ARG A 212 -8.62 26.76 -13.60
N GLN A 213 -9.89 26.37 -13.63
CA GLN A 213 -10.24 24.98 -13.93
C GLN A 213 -9.77 24.65 -15.35
N ALA A 214 -9.05 23.54 -15.49
CA ALA A 214 -8.56 23.01 -16.76
C ALA A 214 -9.68 22.37 -17.59
#